data_AF-A0A3P8WHG8-F1
#
_entry.id   AF-A0A3P8WHG8-F1
#
_cell.length_a   1.000
_cell.length_b   1.000
_cell.length_c   1.000
_cell.angle_alpha   90.00
_cell.angle_beta   90.00
_cell.angle_gamma   90.00
#
_symmetry.space_group_name_H-M   'P 1'
#
loop_
_entity.id
_entity.type
_entity.pdbx_description
1 polymer ?
#
loop_
_entity_poly.entity_id
_entity_poly.type
_entity_poly.pdbx_seq_one_letter_code
_entity_poly.pdbx_strand_id
1 'polypeptide(L)'
;RSLKYGKLGQGVLVQLSPSLIKRQKTHFHNLPCGASIILGNNGFVWLNPTPENQEEDAGGFYTSLEPVNLSDREVISRLRNCLLALAAHKVLLYDTSVLYCYESSLQHQVKDILKPEVMEEIVMLTQQKLLEQEG
;
A
#
# COMPACT_ATOMS: atom_id res chain seq x y z
N ARG A 1 -18.30 14.12 12.64
CA ARG A 1 -17.58 13.91 11.36
C ARG A 1 -16.14 14.36 11.60
N SER A 2 -15.14 13.50 11.38
CA SER A 2 -13.71 13.82 11.63
C SER A 2 -13.07 14.41 10.37
N LEU A 3 -12.05 15.25 10.53
CA LEU A 3 -11.29 15.91 9.45
C LEU A 3 -10.48 14.93 8.59
N LYS A 4 -10.23 13.71 9.09
CA LYS A 4 -9.57 12.62 8.35
C LYS A 4 -10.31 12.15 7.09
N TYR A 5 -11.58 12.52 6.94
CA TYR A 5 -12.39 12.17 5.78
C TYR A 5 -12.57 13.40 4.90
N GLY A 6 -12.13 13.30 3.66
CA GLY A 6 -12.21 14.39 2.69
C GLY A 6 -11.91 13.93 1.28
N LYS A 7 -11.69 14.89 0.39
CA LYS A 7 -11.19 14.62 -0.95
C LYS A 7 -9.75 14.14 -0.85
N LEU A 8 -9.41 13.09 -1.60
CA LEU A 8 -8.05 12.58 -1.69
C LEU A 8 -7.22 13.46 -2.64
N GLY A 9 -5.97 13.72 -2.27
CA GLY A 9 -5.00 14.50 -3.04
C GLY A 9 -4.38 13.72 -4.20
N GLN A 10 -3.13 14.03 -4.55
CA GLN A 10 -2.38 13.23 -5.52
C GLN A 10 -2.05 11.84 -4.97
N GLY A 11 -2.18 10.81 -5.80
CA GLY A 11 -1.97 9.43 -5.40
C GLY A 11 -2.44 8.45 -6.48
N VAL A 12 -2.50 7.17 -6.11
CA VAL A 12 -2.87 6.07 -6.99
C VAL A 12 -3.98 5.26 -6.35
N LEU A 13 -5.07 5.08 -7.10
CA LEU A 13 -6.14 4.15 -6.76
C LEU A 13 -5.83 2.75 -7.27
N VAL A 14 -6.04 1.75 -6.43
CA VAL A 14 -6.00 0.33 -6.79
C VAL A 14 -7.34 -0.29 -6.43
N GLN A 15 -7.96 -0.97 -7.39
CA GLN A 15 -9.23 -1.66 -7.20
C GLN A 15 -8.96 -3.16 -7.05
N LEU A 16 -9.35 -3.72 -5.92
CA LEU A 16 -9.15 -5.12 -5.53
C LEU A 16 -10.48 -5.73 -5.09
N SER A 17 -10.52 -7.05 -4.92
CA SER A 17 -11.71 -7.69 -4.36
C SER A 17 -11.94 -7.24 -2.91
N PRO A 18 -13.15 -6.80 -2.54
CA PRO A 18 -13.49 -6.43 -1.15
C PRO A 18 -13.24 -7.57 -0.16
N SER A 19 -13.36 -8.82 -0.61
CA SER A 19 -13.15 -10.01 0.23
C SER A 19 -11.71 -10.19 0.72
N LEU A 20 -10.74 -9.53 0.07
CA LEU A 20 -9.32 -9.63 0.41
C LEU A 20 -8.91 -8.61 1.47
N ILE A 21 -9.73 -7.58 1.74
CA ILE A 21 -9.40 -6.55 2.73
C ILE A 21 -9.72 -7.08 4.12
N LYS A 22 -8.70 -7.21 4.98
CA LYS A 22 -8.90 -7.60 6.38
C LYS A 22 -9.60 -6.46 7.11
N ARG A 23 -10.72 -6.76 7.77
CA ARG A 23 -11.43 -5.78 8.61
C ARG A 23 -10.61 -5.47 9.85
N GLN A 24 -10.28 -4.20 10.06
CA GLN A 24 -9.48 -3.74 11.20
C GLN A 24 -10.09 -2.46 11.81
N LYS A 25 -9.63 -2.09 13.01
CA LYS A 25 -10.10 -0.88 13.70
C LYS A 25 -9.66 0.40 12.97
N THR A 26 -8.48 0.38 12.36
CA THR A 26 -7.96 1.44 11.49
C THR A 26 -7.68 0.86 10.11
N HIS A 27 -7.89 1.69 9.09
CA HIS A 27 -7.62 1.39 7.69
C HIS A 27 -6.70 2.44 7.05
N PHE A 28 -6.25 3.42 7.85
CA PHE A 28 -5.34 4.48 7.45
C PHE A 28 -3.99 4.13 8.08
N HIS A 29 -2.98 3.91 7.24
CA HIS A 29 -1.66 3.50 7.71
C HIS A 29 -0.60 4.33 7.01
N ASN A 30 0.36 4.83 7.79
CA ASN A 30 1.58 5.43 7.27
C ASN A 30 2.65 4.34 7.29
N LEU A 31 3.13 3.93 6.11
CA LEU A 31 4.15 2.90 5.99
C LEU A 31 5.54 3.52 6.17
N PRO A 32 6.48 2.80 6.78
CA PRO A 32 7.84 3.28 6.99
C PRO A 32 8.63 3.48 5.68
N CYS A 33 8.11 3.01 4.54
CA CYS A 33 8.71 3.20 3.22
C CYS A 33 8.46 4.59 2.60
N GLY A 34 7.82 5.52 3.31
CA GLY A 34 7.54 6.87 2.82
C GLY A 34 6.24 7.02 2.04
N ALA A 35 5.33 6.05 2.16
CA ALA A 35 3.99 6.13 1.57
C ALA A 35 2.89 5.85 2.61
N SER A 36 1.74 6.50 2.44
CA SER A 36 0.52 6.22 3.17
C SER A 36 -0.43 5.35 2.33
N ILE A 37 -1.17 4.49 3.01
CA ILE A 37 -2.16 3.60 2.40
C ILE A 37 -3.50 3.72 3.13
N ILE A 38 -4.58 3.77 2.36
CA ILE A 38 -5.96 3.71 2.84
C ILE A 38 -6.61 2.46 2.28
N LEU A 39 -6.96 1.51 3.15
CA LEU A 39 -7.57 0.23 2.79
C LEU A 39 -9.09 0.31 2.91
N GLY A 40 -9.79 0.68 1.84
CA GLY A 40 -11.25 0.72 1.84
C GLY A 40 -11.86 -0.68 1.95
N ASN A 41 -12.83 -0.86 2.87
CA ASN A 41 -13.56 -2.12 3.03
C ASN A 41 -14.33 -2.57 1.77
N ASN A 42 -14.48 -1.69 0.78
CA ASN A 42 -15.06 -1.94 -0.53
C ASN A 42 -14.04 -2.45 -1.58
N GLY A 43 -12.80 -2.75 -1.16
CA GLY A 43 -11.74 -3.17 -2.08
C GLY A 43 -11.04 -2.00 -2.80
N PHE A 44 -11.41 -0.75 -2.52
CA PHE A 44 -10.70 0.41 -3.06
C PHE A 44 -9.56 0.78 -2.13
N VAL A 45 -8.35 0.70 -2.64
CA VAL A 45 -7.12 1.02 -1.91
C VAL A 45 -6.51 2.27 -2.49
N TRP A 46 -6.23 3.26 -1.65
CA TRP A 46 -5.57 4.49 -2.05
C TRP A 46 -4.13 4.51 -1.55
N LEU A 47 -3.19 4.83 -2.43
CA LEU A 47 -1.78 5.00 -2.13
C LEU A 47 -1.39 6.45 -2.38
N ASN A 48 -0.70 7.08 -1.44
CA ASN A 48 -0.19 8.44 -1.59
C ASN A 48 1.18 8.57 -0.91
N PRO A 49 2.04 9.51 -1.34
CA PRO A 49 3.27 9.79 -0.62
C PRO A 49 2.92 10.28 0.80
N THR A 50 3.72 9.91 1.79
CA THR A 50 3.53 10.39 3.17
C THR A 50 3.92 11.87 3.21
N PRO A 51 3.05 12.78 3.66
CA PRO A 51 3.41 14.19 3.79
C PRO A 51 4.50 14.36 4.87
N GLU A 52 5.50 15.19 4.59
CA GLU A 52 6.57 15.54 5.55
C GLU A 52 6.00 16.25 6.78
N ASN A 53 4.94 17.05 6.58
CA ASN A 53 4.23 17.76 7.64
C ASN A 53 2.94 17.03 8.00
N GLN A 54 3.00 16.14 8.98
CA GLN A 54 1.80 15.48 9.54
C GLN A 54 0.91 16.44 10.36
N GLU A 55 1.38 17.66 10.65
CA GLU A 55 0.65 18.66 11.43
C GLU A 55 -0.52 19.33 10.68
N GLU A 56 -0.59 19.17 9.35
CA GLU A 56 -1.75 19.62 8.56
C GLU A 56 -2.84 18.53 8.47
N ASP A 57 -3.19 17.90 9.60
CA ASP A 57 -4.40 17.08 9.74
C ASP A 57 -5.68 17.95 9.83
N ALA A 58 -5.65 19.12 9.19
CA ALA A 58 -6.63 20.17 9.32
C ALA A 58 -7.67 20.16 8.19
N GLY A 59 -8.11 18.99 7.70
CA GLY A 59 -9.29 18.84 6.84
C GLY A 59 -9.44 19.86 5.70
N GLY A 60 -8.30 20.33 5.20
CA GLY A 60 -8.19 21.34 4.17
C GLY A 60 -8.11 20.65 2.82
N PHE A 61 -8.65 21.30 1.81
CA PHE A 61 -8.57 20.85 0.42
C PHE A 61 -7.14 21.05 -0.10
N TYR A 62 -6.16 20.34 0.47
CA TYR A 62 -4.76 20.43 0.08
C TYR A 62 -4.51 19.52 -1.13
N THR A 63 -4.76 20.06 -2.31
CA THR A 63 -4.24 19.50 -3.56
C THR A 63 -2.93 20.20 -3.85
N SER A 64 -1.84 19.85 -3.14
CA SER A 64 -0.52 20.16 -3.70
C SER A 64 -0.48 19.47 -5.07
N LEU A 65 -0.33 20.28 -6.11
CA LEU A 65 -0.15 19.85 -7.50
C LEU A 65 1.34 19.83 -7.87
N GLU A 66 2.21 19.91 -6.86
CA GLU A 66 3.65 19.87 -7.07
C GLU A 66 4.06 18.49 -7.59
N PRO A 67 5.11 18.44 -8.43
CA PRO A 67 5.64 17.17 -8.91
C PRO A 67 6.12 16.32 -7.74
N VAL A 68 5.60 15.09 -7.65
CA VAL A 68 6.10 14.10 -6.69
C VAL A 68 7.50 13.62 -7.11
N ASN A 69 8.41 13.51 -6.15
CA ASN A 69 9.77 13.03 -6.38
C ASN A 69 9.77 11.64 -7.04
N LEU A 70 10.83 11.34 -7.78
CA LEU A 70 10.96 10.04 -8.46
C LEU A 70 11.03 8.87 -7.46
N SER A 71 11.71 9.07 -6.32
CA SER A 71 11.79 8.09 -5.23
C SER A 71 10.40 7.67 -4.74
N ASP A 72 9.55 8.65 -4.44
CA ASP A 72 8.25 8.38 -3.83
C ASP A 72 7.31 7.75 -4.85
N ARG A 73 7.40 8.18 -6.12
CA ARG A 73 6.69 7.53 -7.24
C ARG A 73 7.12 6.08 -7.42
N GLU A 74 8.39 5.76 -7.25
CA GLU A 74 8.88 4.39 -7.32
C GLU A 74 8.31 3.54 -6.19
N VAL A 75 8.31 4.06 -4.96
CA VAL A 75 7.70 3.40 -3.78
C VAL A 75 6.22 3.12 -4.02
N ILE A 76 5.45 4.11 -4.48
CA ILE A 76 4.01 3.95 -4.75
C ILE A 76 3.78 2.93 -5.87
N SER A 77 4.60 2.95 -6.92
CA SER A 77 4.51 2.00 -8.03
C SER A 77 4.81 0.57 -7.59
N ARG A 78 5.82 0.41 -6.71
CA ARG A 78 6.18 -0.88 -6.09
C ARG A 78 5.04 -1.40 -5.20
N LEU A 79 4.50 -0.57 -4.31
CA LEU A 79 3.37 -0.92 -3.45
C LEU A 79 2.14 -1.34 -4.27
N ARG A 80 1.83 -0.61 -5.34
CA ARG A 80 0.76 -1.00 -6.27
C ARG A 80 0.99 -2.41 -6.82
N ASN A 81 2.20 -2.73 -7.26
CA ASN A 81 2.50 -4.04 -7.81
C ASN A 81 2.44 -5.14 -6.74
N CYS A 82 2.93 -4.87 -5.53
CA CYS A 82 2.79 -5.75 -4.37
C CYS A 82 1.32 -6.05 -4.03
N LEU A 83 0.43 -5.05 -4.05
CA LEU A 83 -0.99 -5.24 -3.81
C LEU A 83 -1.63 -6.17 -4.86
N LEU A 84 -1.26 -5.99 -6.14
CA LEU A 84 -1.73 -6.86 -7.22
C LEU A 84 -1.21 -8.29 -7.04
N ALA A 85 0.05 -8.45 -6.64
CA ALA A 85 0.65 -9.75 -6.37
C ALA A 85 -0.06 -10.50 -5.24
N LEU A 86 -0.25 -9.85 -4.09
CA LEU A 86 -0.99 -10.42 -2.96
C LEU A 86 -2.43 -10.79 -3.35
N ALA A 87 -3.09 -9.93 -4.14
CA ALA A 87 -4.45 -10.18 -4.57
C ALA A 87 -4.56 -11.36 -5.55
N ALA A 88 -3.62 -11.53 -6.47
CA ALA A 88 -3.57 -12.66 -7.40
C ALA A 88 -3.44 -14.00 -6.66
N HIS A 89 -2.70 -14.01 -5.55
CA HIS A 89 -2.50 -15.19 -4.70
C HIS A 89 -3.52 -15.29 -3.55
N LYS A 90 -4.57 -14.46 -3.55
CA LYS A 90 -5.67 -14.47 -2.57
C LYS A 90 -5.19 -14.29 -1.11
N VAL A 91 -4.11 -13.56 -0.91
CA VAL A 91 -3.60 -13.21 0.42
C VAL A 91 -4.42 -12.05 0.99
N LEU A 92 -4.72 -12.11 2.29
CA LEU A 92 -5.44 -11.03 2.97
C LEU A 92 -4.56 -9.77 3.07
N LEU A 93 -5.18 -8.63 2.80
CA LEU A 93 -4.54 -7.32 2.73
C LEU A 93 -4.80 -6.53 4.00
N TYR A 94 -3.70 -6.18 4.66
CA TYR A 94 -3.58 -5.27 5.80
C TYR A 94 -2.15 -4.71 5.84
N ASP A 95 -1.94 -3.70 6.68
CA ASP A 95 -0.66 -2.99 6.81
C ASP A 95 0.58 -3.88 6.85
N THR A 96 0.62 -4.88 7.72
CA THR A 96 1.80 -5.77 7.84
C THR A 96 2.02 -6.62 6.59
N SER A 97 0.95 -7.20 6.02
CA SER A 97 1.06 -8.03 4.80
C SER A 97 1.61 -7.24 3.62
N VAL A 98 1.19 -5.98 3.47
CA VAL A 98 1.65 -5.08 2.40
C VAL A 98 3.09 -4.66 2.64
N LEU A 99 3.46 -4.37 3.90
CA LEU A 99 4.82 -4.00 4.27
C LEU A 99 5.82 -5.15 4.02
N TYR A 100 5.48 -6.37 4.44
CA TYR A 100 6.36 -7.52 4.21
C TYR A 100 6.49 -7.86 2.73
N CYS A 101 5.41 -7.72 1.95
CA CYS A 101 5.49 -7.87 0.50
C CYS A 101 6.38 -6.80 -0.14
N TYR A 102 6.27 -5.56 0.33
CA TYR A 102 7.15 -4.47 -0.12
C TYR A 102 8.62 -4.79 0.16
N GLU A 103 8.96 -5.21 1.37
CA GLU A 103 10.33 -5.59 1.74
C GLU A 103 10.86 -6.75 0.89
N SER A 104 10.07 -7.82 0.73
CA SER A 104 10.46 -8.97 -0.09
C SER A 104 10.64 -8.57 -1.56
N SER A 105 9.88 -7.60 -2.05
CA SER A 105 10.01 -7.12 -3.43
C SER A 105 11.33 -6.36 -3.69
N LEU A 106 12.02 -5.84 -2.67
CA LEU A 106 13.21 -4.98 -2.83
C LEU A 106 14.35 -5.66 -3.59
N GLN A 107 14.37 -6.99 -3.62
CA GLN A 107 15.34 -7.79 -4.38
C GLN A 107 15.11 -7.72 -5.89
N HIS A 108 13.93 -7.27 -6.34
CA HIS A 108 13.53 -7.19 -7.73
C HIS A 108 13.27 -5.74 -8.17
N GLN A 109 13.42 -5.48 -9.46
CA GLN A 109 13.03 -4.19 -10.03
C GLN A 109 11.50 -4.07 -10.05
N VAL A 110 10.98 -2.84 -9.88
CA VAL A 110 9.53 -2.57 -9.81
C VAL A 110 8.76 -3.17 -10.98
N LYS A 111 9.33 -3.10 -12.19
CA LYS A 111 8.73 -3.61 -13.43
C LYS A 111 8.62 -5.13 -13.49
N ASP A 112 9.46 -5.85 -12.74
CA ASP A 112 9.55 -7.31 -12.78
C ASP A 112 8.61 -7.99 -11.77
N ILE A 113 8.12 -7.24 -10.78
CA ILE A 113 7.24 -7.76 -9.69
C ILE A 113 5.98 -8.44 -10.23
N LEU A 114 5.45 -8.00 -11.37
CA LEU A 114 4.23 -8.57 -11.97
C LEU A 114 4.49 -9.79 -12.87
N LYS A 115 5.74 -10.21 -13.04
CA LYS A 115 6.06 -11.47 -13.73
C LYS A 115 5.60 -12.64 -12.84
N PRO A 116 4.94 -13.67 -13.38
CA PRO A 116 4.38 -14.77 -12.59
C PRO A 116 5.38 -15.42 -11.63
N GLU A 117 6.59 -15.71 -12.10
CA GLU A 117 7.66 -16.35 -11.31
C GLU A 117 8.09 -15.48 -10.13
N VAL A 118 8.30 -14.17 -10.37
CA VAL A 118 8.71 -13.20 -9.35
C VAL A 118 7.60 -12.94 -8.34
N MET A 119 6.36 -12.87 -8.82
CA MET A 119 5.18 -12.66 -8.00
C MET A 119 4.98 -13.84 -7.03
N GLU A 120 5.10 -15.07 -7.51
CA GLU A 120 5.01 -16.26 -6.69
C GLU A 120 6.11 -16.30 -5.62
N GLU A 121 7.36 -16.02 -6.01
CA GLU A 121 8.50 -15.95 -5.09
C GLU A 121 8.27 -14.90 -3.98
N ILE A 122 7.93 -13.66 -4.35
CA ILE A 122 7.70 -12.57 -3.39
C ILE A 122 6.56 -12.94 -2.42
N VAL A 123 5.46 -13.48 -2.94
CA VAL A 123 4.30 -13.85 -2.11
C VAL A 123 4.66 -14.99 -1.16
N MET A 124 5.38 -16.01 -1.63
CA MET A 124 5.83 -17.12 -0.80
C MET A 124 6.69 -16.63 0.38
N LEU A 125 7.69 -15.78 0.11
CA LEU A 125 8.53 -15.17 1.15
C LEU A 125 7.71 -14.31 2.11
N THR A 126 6.71 -13.58 1.60
CA THR A 126 5.82 -12.76 2.43
C THR A 126 5.00 -13.64 3.38
N GLN A 127 4.41 -14.73 2.88
CA GLN A 127 3.62 -15.65 3.69
C GLN A 127 4.47 -16.34 4.76
N GLN A 128 5.71 -16.73 4.42
CA GLN A 128 6.63 -17.29 5.40
C GLN A 128 6.90 -16.30 6.55
N LYS A 129 7.23 -15.03 6.23
CA LYS A 129 7.43 -13.99 7.26
C LYS A 129 6.19 -13.77 8.13
N LEU A 130 5.00 -13.79 7.54
CA LEU A 130 3.75 -13.64 8.29
C LEU A 130 3.53 -14.81 9.27
N LEU A 131 3.84 -16.04 8.86
CA LEU A 131 3.74 -17.21 9.73
C LEU A 131 4.75 -17.17 10.89
N GLU A 132 5.98 -16.74 10.63
CA GLU A 132 7.03 -16.59 11.64
C GLU A 132 6.71 -15.53 12.70
N GLN A 133 5.87 -14.54 12.36
CA GLN A 133 5.41 -13.52 13.31
C GLN A 133 4.24 -14.00 14.19
N GLU A 134 3.41 -14.92 13.67
CA GLU A 134 2.23 -15.44 14.37
C GLU A 134 2.54 -16.63 15.29
N GLY A 135 3.68 -17.30 15.10
CA GLY A 135 4.17 -18.42 15.92
C GLY A 135 5.03 -18.00 17.09
#